data_AF-A0A9E5TUW1-F1
#
_entry.id   AF-A0A9E5TUW1-F1
#
_cell.length_a   1.000
_cell.length_b   1.000
_cell.length_c   1.000
_cell.angle_alpha   90.00
_cell.angle_beta   90.00
_cell.angle_gamma   90.00
#
_symmetry.space_group_name_H-M   'P 1'
#
loop_
_entity.id
_entity.type
_entity.pdbx_description
1 polymer ?
#
loop_
_entity_poly.entity_id
_entity_poly.type
_entity_poly.pdbx_seq_one_letter_code
_entity_poly.pdbx_strand_id
1 'polypeptide(L)' 'MAAAFRVIPRAMPELAELGVPHQMRDLVLRPQGLIIITGPTGHGKSTTQAALIDIVNAERKVHIVTIEDPI' A
#
# COMPACT_ATOMS: atom_id res chain seq x y z
N MET A 1 -23.21 12.44 23.25
CA MET A 1 -22.10 12.73 22.32
C MET A 1 -21.32 11.44 22.12
N ALA A 2 -20.95 11.10 20.88
CA ALA A 2 -20.17 9.90 20.56
C ALA A 2 -18.99 10.30 19.65
N ALA A 3 -17.85 9.60 19.79
CA ALA A 3 -16.66 9.80 18.99
C ALA A 3 -16.04 8.45 18.63
N ALA A 4 -15.36 8.39 17.48
CA ALA A 4 -14.61 7.22 17.01
C ALA A 4 -13.18 7.65 16.66
N PHE A 5 -12.21 6.84 17.07
CA PHE A 5 -10.79 7.08 16.82
C PHE A 5 -10.20 5.88 16.10
N ARG A 6 -9.48 6.13 15.01
CA ARG A 6 -8.72 5.13 14.26
C ARG A 6 -7.25 5.28 14.62
N VAL A 7 -6.63 4.22 15.14
CA VAL A 7 -5.18 4.19 15.36
C VAL A 7 -4.47 4.10 14.01
N ILE A 8 -3.51 4.99 13.77
CA ILE A 8 -2.63 4.93 12.59
C ILE A 8 -1.30 4.31 13.04
N PRO A 9 -0.90 3.14 12.49
CA PRO A 9 0.37 2.52 12.79
C PRO A 9 1.54 3.44 12.42
N ARG A 10 2.60 3.48 13.24
CA ARG A 10 3.79 4.29 12.97
C ARG A 10 4.80 3.62 12.02
N ALA A 11 4.87 2.30 12.07
CA ALA A 11 5.75 1.51 11.21
C ALA A 11 4.92 0.90 10.09
N MET A 12 5.42 1.03 8.86
CA MET A 12 4.89 0.30 7.72
C MET A 12 5.37 -1.15 7.81
N PRO A 13 4.49 -2.17 7.66
CA PRO A 13 4.94 -3.55 7.59
C PRO A 13 5.71 -3.80 6.30
N GLU A 14 6.71 -4.67 6.36
CA GLU A 14 7.42 -5.11 5.15
C GLU A 14 6.49 -5.98 4.29
N LEU A 15 6.70 -5.97 2.96
CA LEU A 15 5.87 -6.75 2.03
C LEU A 15 5.84 -8.25 2.37
N ALA A 16 6.96 -8.77 2.89
CA ALA A 16 7.09 -10.17 3.33
C ALA A 16 6.23 -10.50 4.56
N GLU A 17 6.08 -9.56 5.49
CA GLU A 17 5.25 -9.72 6.70
C GLU A 17 3.76 -9.80 6.35
N LEU A 18 3.36 -9.25 5.20
CA LEU A 18 2.00 -9.29 4.69
C LEU A 18 1.64 -10.61 3.98
N GLY A 19 2.60 -11.53 3.83
CA GLY A 19 2.41 -12.75 3.05
C GLY A 19 2.23 -12.50 1.55
N VAL A 20 2.59 -11.31 1.06
CA VAL A 20 2.49 -10.95 -0.36
C VAL A 20 3.66 -11.59 -1.12
N PRO A 21 3.43 -12.26 -2.26
CA PRO A 21 4.51 -12.90 -3.01
C PRO A 21 5.58 -11.89 -3.45
N HIS A 22 6.86 -12.29 -3.36
CA HIS A 22 7.99 -11.43 -3.72
C HIS A 22 7.93 -10.92 -5.17
N GLN A 23 7.33 -11.68 -6.08
CA GLN A 23 7.12 -11.30 -7.49
C GLN A 23 6.30 -10.00 -7.63
N MET A 24 5.59 -9.60 -6.57
CA MET A 24 4.82 -8.37 -6.56
C MET A 24 5.71 -7.12 -6.63
N ARG A 25 6.93 -7.20 -6.10
CA ARG A 25 7.96 -6.16 -6.23
C ARG A 25 8.30 -5.90 -7.70
N ASP A 26 8.54 -6.94 -8.49
CA ASP A 26 8.91 -6.79 -9.91
C ASP A 26 7.77 -6.16 -10.72
N LEU A 27 6.53 -6.43 -10.35
CA LEU A 27 5.34 -5.86 -10.99
C LEU A 27 5.15 -4.38 -10.63
N VAL A 28 5.37 -3.97 -9.37
CA VAL A 28 5.20 -2.56 -8.96
C VAL A 28 6.31 -1.65 -9.51
N LEU A 29 7.49 -2.21 -9.79
CA LEU A 29 8.61 -1.46 -10.38
C LEU A 29 8.53 -1.28 -11.90
N ARG A 30 7.52 -1.87 -12.56
CA ARG A 30 7.31 -1.65 -14.00
C ARG A 30 7.08 -0.16 -14.31
N PRO A 31 7.56 0.34 -15.45
CA PRO A 31 7.45 1.76 -15.79
C PRO A 31 5.99 2.21 -15.96
N GLN A 32 5.09 1.31 -16.36
CA GLN A 32 3.68 1.57 -16.61
C GLN A 32 2.84 0.30 -16.41
N GLY A 33 1.56 0.48 -16.08
CA GLY A 33 0.58 -0.59 -15.92
C GLY A 33 -0.58 -0.19 -15.01
N LEU A 34 -1.53 -1.11 -14.83
CA LEU A 34 -2.64 -0.98 -13.88
C LEU A 34 -2.58 -2.17 -12.90
N ILE A 35 -2.55 -1.86 -11.61
CA ILE A 35 -2.64 -2.85 -10.54
C ILE A 35 -3.97 -2.62 -9.80
N ILE A 36 -4.76 -3.68 -9.64
CA ILE A 36 -6.03 -3.65 -8.92
C ILE A 36 -5.90 -4.53 -7.68
N ILE A 37 -6.05 -3.92 -6.50
CA ILE A 37 -6.05 -4.62 -5.22
C ILE A 37 -7.51 -4.75 -4.76
N THR A 38 -7.99 -5.98 -4.62
CA THR A 38 -9.39 -6.29 -4.29
C THR A 38 -9.49 -7.17 -3.05
N GLY A 39 -10.70 -7.24 -2.47
CA GLY A 39 -11.01 -7.99 -1.25
C GLY A 39 -12.03 -7.26 -0.36
N PRO A 40 -12.69 -7.94 0.59
CA PRO A 40 -13.65 -7.31 1.49
C PRO A 40 -13.01 -6.28 2.43
N THR A 41 -13.83 -5.51 3.15
CA THR A 41 -13.37 -4.57 4.19
C THR A 41 -12.55 -5.30 5.26
N GLY A 42 -11.47 -4.67 5.76
CA GLY A 42 -10.60 -5.25 6.79
C GLY A 42 -9.57 -6.29 6.31
N HIS A 43 -9.50 -6.59 5.02
CA HIS A 43 -8.60 -7.62 4.48
C HIS A 43 -7.21 -7.08 4.04
N GLY A 44 -6.74 -5.99 4.65
CA GLY A 44 -5.38 -5.51 4.44
C GLY A 44 -5.09 -4.81 3.10
N LYS A 45 -6.09 -4.51 2.26
CA LYS A 45 -5.89 -3.86 0.95
C LYS A 45 -5.06 -2.58 1.02
N SER A 46 -5.44 -1.63 1.87
CA SER A 46 -4.73 -0.36 2.05
C SER A 46 -3.32 -0.59 2.58
N THR A 47 -3.15 -1.56 3.48
CA THR A 47 -1.84 -1.95 4.02
C THR A 47 -0.93 -2.51 2.92
N THR A 48 -1.44 -3.41 2.08
CA THR A 48 -0.72 -3.96 0.92
C THR A 48 -0.38 -2.87 -0.09
N GLN A 49 -1.32 -1.97 -0.39
CA GLN A 49 -1.09 -0.85 -1.30
C GLN A 49 0.02 0.06 -0.78
N ALA A 50 -0.01 0.41 0.51
CA ALA A 50 0.96 1.29 1.12
C ALA A 50 2.37 0.66 1.11
N ALA A 51 2.50 -0.63 1.44
CA ALA A 51 3.78 -1.35 1.35
C ALA A 51 4.34 -1.40 -0.09
N LEU A 52 3.48 -1.56 -1.10
CA LEU A 52 3.90 -1.54 -2.51
C LEU A 52 4.31 -0.14 -2.98
N ILE A 53 3.58 0.90 -2.55
CA ILE A 53 3.94 2.30 -2.85
C ILE A 53 5.26 2.68 -2.18
N ASP A 54 5.52 2.20 -0.96
CA ASP A 54 6.78 2.45 -0.24
C ASP A 54 7.99 1.89 -1.01
N ILE A 55 7.87 0.70 -1.61
CA ILE A 55 8.89 0.15 -2.52
C ILE A 55 9.15 1.09 -3.70
N VAL A 56 8.09 1.62 -4.33
CA VAL A 56 8.25 2.58 -5.44
C VAL A 56 8.94 3.85 -4.97
N ASN A 57 8.55 4.37 -3.81
CA ASN A 57 9.12 5.59 -3.22
C ASN A 57 10.62 5.42 -2.88
N ALA A 58 11.01 4.25 -2.40
CA ALA A 58 12.40 3.95 -2.07
C ALA A 58 13.30 3.74 -3.30
N GLU A 59 12.76 3.18 -4.40
CA GLU A 59 13.58 2.68 -5.51
C GLU A 59 13.45 3.47 -6.80
N ARG A 60 12.42 4.31 -6.94
CA ARG A 60 12.15 5.07 -8.17
C ARG A 60 12.12 6.56 -7.90
N LYS A 61 12.90 7.31 -8.69
CA LYS A 61 12.84 8.79 -8.74
C LYS A 61 11.66 9.23 -9.58
N VAL A 62 10.46 9.12 -9.04
CA VAL A 62 9.18 9.46 -9.70
C VAL A 62 8.31 10.32 -8.81
N HIS A 63 7.28 10.93 -9.39
CA HIS A 63 6.26 11.65 -8.65
C HIS A 63 5.09 10.72 -8.35
N ILE A 64 4.82 10.46 -7.07
CA ILE A 64 3.70 9.64 -6.60
C ILE A 64 2.56 10.57 -6.20
N VAL A 65 1.36 10.32 -6.72
CA VAL A 65 0.14 11.06 -6.38
C VAL A 65 -0.89 10.05 -5.89
N THR A 66 -1.45 10.29 -4.71
CA THR A 66 -2.58 9.51 -4.16
C THR A 66 -3.82 10.39 -4.07
N ILE A 67 -4.99 9.75 -4.21
CA ILE A 67 -6.30 10.39 -4.04
C ILE A 67 -7.07 9.45 -3.11
N GLU A 68 -7.28 9.88 -1.88
CA GLU A 68 -7.82 9.07 -0.78
C GLU A 68 -8.88 9.87 0.01
N ASP A 69 -9.85 9.17 0.60
CA ASP A 69 -10.92 9.74 1.42
C ASP A 69 -11.27 8.80 2.60
N PRO A 70 -10.75 9.02 3.81
CA PRO A 70 -9.67 9.94 4.20
C PRO A 70 -8.28 9.33 3.97
N ILE A 71 -7.23 10.13 4.20
CA ILE A 71 -5.85 9.65 4.37
C ILE A 71 -5.74 8.84 5.68
#